data_AF-A0A382VT52-F1
#
_entry.id   AF-A0A382VT52-F1
#
_cell.length_a   1.000
_cell.length_b   1.000
_cell.length_c   1.000
_cell.angle_alpha   90.00
_cell.angle_beta   90.00
_cell.angle_gamma   90.00
#
_symmetry.space_group_name_H-M   'P 1'
#
loop_
_entity.id
_entity.type
_entity.pdbx_description
1 polymer ?
#
loop_
_entity_poly.entity_id
_entity_poly.type
_entity_poly.pdbx_seq_one_letter_code
_entity_poly.pdbx_strand_id
1 'polypeptide(L)'
;MSQMAAPQADARVAKVLIAALMAFLAVSWWPAFGLPLGDSHEGRVLGQFSLHVANFWELGLVGSSFGAAWEPFSEVPYTHHPPLLTFLHLVVSAVAGQGLSQVKVISYLAGLSTVPALWWVGCRLGFRALPAAVAVAAMVATPWWWVYGRLGLGFLPNLVMIGTVWAVAGGSTPRRVCLAVVASFAAVAASWHGVFLAPLLWLWLWRCRALDRVVVAVGGA
;
A
#
# COMPACT_ATOMS: atom_id res chain seq x y z
N MET A 1 9.26 5.76 39.68
CA MET A 1 8.12 5.28 38.86
C MET A 1 7.70 6.25 37.72
N SER A 2 8.56 7.17 37.25
CA SER A 2 8.17 8.20 36.25
C SER A 2 8.59 7.90 34.79
N GLN A 3 9.61 7.05 34.56
CA GLN A 3 10.17 6.84 33.21
C GLN A 3 9.33 5.94 32.28
N MET A 4 8.44 5.09 32.79
CA MET A 4 7.59 4.23 31.94
C MET A 4 6.32 4.91 31.43
N ALA A 5 5.91 6.05 32.01
CA ALA A 5 4.67 6.74 31.66
C ALA A 5 4.80 7.57 30.37
N ALA A 6 5.95 8.23 30.15
CA ALA A 6 6.17 9.08 28.97
C ALA A 6 6.14 8.33 27.63
N PRO A 7 6.74 7.12 27.47
CA PRO A 7 6.65 6.34 26.24
C PRO A 7 5.23 5.85 25.92
N GLN A 8 4.44 5.55 26.96
CA GLN A 8 3.05 5.10 26.79
C GLN A 8 2.11 6.24 26.42
N ALA A 9 2.29 7.43 27.03
CA ALA A 9 1.54 8.63 26.68
C ALA A 9 1.83 9.07 25.24
N ASP A 10 3.11 9.09 24.84
CA ASP A 10 3.58 9.35 23.47
C ASP A 10 2.87 8.42 22.46
N ALA A 11 2.88 7.11 22.71
CA ALA A 11 2.19 6.14 21.85
C ALA A 11 0.66 6.31 21.81
N ARG A 12 0.03 6.71 22.91
CA ARG A 12 -1.42 6.95 22.96
C ARG A 12 -1.80 8.18 22.15
N VAL A 13 -1.08 9.29 22.32
CA VAL A 13 -1.29 10.53 21.56
C VAL A 13 -1.08 10.27 20.08
N ALA A 14 -0.01 9.55 19.70
CA ALA A 14 0.24 9.17 18.32
C ALA A 14 -0.92 8.38 17.69
N LYS A 15 -1.47 7.39 18.40
CA LYS A 15 -2.63 6.62 17.93
C LYS A 15 -3.87 7.49 17.73
N VAL A 16 -4.15 8.40 18.68
CA VAL A 16 -5.27 9.33 18.56
C VAL A 16 -5.07 10.26 17.36
N LEU A 17 -3.86 10.77 17.14
CA LEU A 17 -3.55 11.62 15.99
C LEU A 17 -3.76 10.87 14.67
N ILE A 18 -3.26 9.63 14.55
CA ILE A 18 -3.45 8.81 13.34
C ILE A 18 -4.94 8.51 13.11
N ALA A 19 -5.69 8.17 14.15
CA ALA A 19 -7.13 7.95 14.04
C ALA A 19 -7.89 9.22 13.63
N ALA A 20 -7.51 10.37 14.19
CA ALA A 20 -8.10 11.66 13.83
C ALA A 20 -7.78 12.05 12.38
N LEU A 21 -6.55 11.84 11.91
CA LEU A 21 -6.16 12.05 10.52
C LEU A 21 -6.96 11.16 9.57
N MET A 22 -7.12 9.89 9.92
CA MET A 22 -7.94 8.94 9.15
C MET A 22 -9.39 9.39 9.04
N ALA A 23 -10.00 9.79 10.16
CA ALA A 23 -11.37 10.28 10.19
C ALA A 23 -11.51 11.59 9.37
N PHE A 24 -10.58 12.52 9.54
CA PHE A 24 -10.52 13.76 8.78
C PHE A 24 -10.46 13.48 7.28
N LEU A 25 -9.51 12.64 6.82
CA LEU A 25 -9.38 12.29 5.41
C LEU A 25 -10.63 11.59 4.87
N ALA A 26 -11.21 10.66 5.63
CA ALA A 26 -12.43 9.97 5.21
C ALA A 26 -13.59 10.94 4.97
N VAL A 27 -13.78 11.91 5.88
CA VAL A 27 -14.80 12.97 5.74
C VAL A 27 -14.45 13.91 4.58
N SER A 28 -13.21 14.38 4.50
CA SER A 28 -12.78 15.32 3.46
C SER A 28 -12.80 14.72 2.05
N TRP A 29 -12.61 13.40 1.91
CA TRP A 29 -12.65 12.71 0.64
C TRP A 29 -14.06 12.31 0.20
N TRP A 30 -15.05 12.35 1.11
CA TRP A 30 -16.42 11.97 0.83
C TRP A 30 -17.05 12.72 -0.35
N PRO A 31 -16.92 14.06 -0.50
CA PRO A 31 -17.45 14.76 -1.65
C PRO A 31 -16.85 14.26 -2.97
N ALA A 32 -15.54 14.05 -3.00
CA ALA A 32 -14.86 13.54 -4.19
C ALA A 32 -15.25 12.08 -4.52
N PHE A 33 -15.56 11.27 -3.50
CA PHE A 33 -16.08 9.92 -3.71
C PHE A 33 -17.39 9.95 -4.52
N GLY A 34 -18.29 10.89 -4.21
CA GLY A 34 -19.58 11.05 -4.89
C GLY A 34 -19.54 11.67 -6.28
N LEU A 35 -18.44 12.32 -6.67
CA LEU A 35 -18.31 12.94 -7.99
C LEU A 35 -18.11 11.89 -9.11
N PRO A 36 -18.56 12.15 -10.34
CA PRO A 36 -18.20 11.32 -11.50
C PRO A 36 -16.69 11.37 -11.77
N LEU A 37 -16.18 10.42 -12.55
CA LEU A 37 -14.81 10.47 -13.06
C LEU A 37 -14.70 11.62 -14.08
N GLY A 38 -13.76 12.53 -13.87
CA GLY A 38 -13.46 13.63 -14.80
C GLY A 38 -12.04 13.55 -15.37
N ASP A 39 -11.61 14.59 -16.06
CA ASP A 39 -10.21 14.71 -16.54
C ASP A 39 -9.27 15.14 -15.40
N SER A 40 -9.16 14.28 -14.41
CA SER A 40 -8.21 14.39 -13.30
C SER A 40 -7.28 13.19 -13.30
N HIS A 41 -6.19 13.23 -12.53
CA HIS A 41 -5.32 12.07 -12.39
C HIS A 41 -6.10 10.85 -11.84
N GLU A 42 -6.91 11.07 -10.80
CA GLU A 42 -7.81 10.05 -10.26
C GLU A 42 -8.80 9.55 -11.31
N GLY A 43 -9.44 10.46 -12.04
CA GLY A 43 -10.43 10.10 -13.05
C GLY A 43 -9.84 9.23 -14.17
N ARG A 44 -8.63 9.54 -14.63
CA ARG A 44 -7.91 8.74 -15.63
C ARG A 44 -7.52 7.36 -15.09
N VAL A 45 -6.98 7.28 -13.88
CA VAL A 45 -6.55 6.00 -13.27
C VAL A 45 -7.76 5.10 -12.94
N LEU A 46 -8.79 5.64 -12.31
CA LEU A 46 -9.98 4.86 -11.96
C LEU A 46 -10.85 4.56 -13.20
N GLY A 47 -10.85 5.47 -14.19
CA GLY A 47 -11.49 5.23 -15.49
C GLY A 47 -10.84 4.07 -16.21
N GLN A 48 -9.51 4.00 -16.16
CA GLN A 48 -8.76 2.87 -16.70
C GLN A 48 -9.17 1.55 -16.04
N PHE A 49 -9.19 1.48 -14.71
CA PHE A 49 -9.61 0.25 -14.03
C PHE A 49 -11.09 -0.10 -14.27
N SER A 50 -11.96 0.91 -14.39
CA SER A 50 -13.37 0.70 -14.73
C SER A 50 -13.52 0.06 -16.12
N LEU A 51 -12.74 0.53 -17.09
CA LEU A 51 -12.73 -0.03 -18.45
C LEU A 51 -12.20 -1.46 -18.45
N HIS A 52 -11.10 -1.74 -17.76
CA HIS A 52 -10.55 -3.09 -17.62
C HIS A 52 -11.58 -4.06 -17.02
N VAL A 53 -12.33 -3.62 -16.00
CA VAL A 53 -13.40 -4.43 -15.39
C VAL A 53 -14.53 -4.66 -16.38
N ALA A 54 -15.01 -3.62 -17.07
CA ALA A 54 -16.07 -3.75 -18.06
C ALA A 54 -15.68 -4.73 -19.18
N ASN A 55 -14.51 -4.52 -19.78
CA ASN A 55 -13.99 -5.36 -20.86
C ASN A 55 -13.76 -6.81 -20.41
N PHE A 56 -13.31 -7.03 -19.17
CA PHE A 56 -13.17 -8.39 -18.63
C PHE A 56 -14.50 -9.15 -18.58
N TRP A 57 -15.56 -8.49 -18.12
CA TRP A 57 -16.87 -9.12 -17.99
C TRP A 57 -17.61 -9.25 -19.33
N GLU A 58 -17.34 -8.36 -20.28
CA GLU A 58 -17.92 -8.41 -21.62
C GLU A 58 -17.21 -9.43 -22.53
N LEU A 59 -15.88 -9.40 -22.56
CA LEU A 59 -15.06 -10.20 -23.49
C LEU A 59 -14.58 -11.53 -22.88
N GLY A 60 -14.76 -11.70 -21.57
CA GLY A 60 -14.22 -12.84 -20.83
C GLY A 60 -12.70 -12.78 -20.64
N LEU A 61 -12.16 -13.81 -19.98
CA LEU A 61 -10.74 -13.86 -19.56
C LEU A 61 -9.76 -13.71 -20.73
N VAL A 62 -9.95 -14.47 -21.81
CA VAL A 62 -9.03 -14.48 -22.95
C VAL A 62 -9.26 -13.27 -23.84
N GLY A 63 -10.53 -12.94 -24.14
CA GLY A 63 -10.88 -11.80 -25.01
C GLY A 63 -10.43 -10.46 -24.43
N SER A 64 -10.43 -10.32 -23.10
CA SER A 64 -9.95 -9.11 -22.42
C SER A 64 -8.43 -9.07 -22.19
N SER A 65 -7.66 -10.01 -22.74
CA SER A 65 -6.22 -10.15 -22.43
C SER A 65 -5.96 -10.23 -20.93
N PHE A 66 -6.70 -11.09 -20.22
CA PHE A 66 -6.66 -11.22 -18.75
C PHE A 66 -6.98 -9.92 -18.00
N GLY A 67 -7.89 -9.10 -18.55
CA GLY A 67 -8.32 -7.83 -17.98
C GLY A 67 -7.46 -6.62 -18.36
N ALA A 68 -6.57 -6.74 -19.36
CA ALA A 68 -5.73 -5.63 -19.84
C ALA A 68 -6.28 -4.94 -21.11
N ALA A 69 -7.40 -5.41 -21.66
CA ALA A 69 -8.08 -4.83 -22.81
C ALA A 69 -8.37 -3.32 -22.63
N TRP A 70 -7.98 -2.52 -23.63
CA TRP A 70 -8.08 -1.07 -23.64
C TRP A 70 -9.06 -0.54 -24.71
N GLU A 71 -9.81 -1.42 -25.34
CA GLU A 71 -10.85 -1.08 -26.29
C GLU A 71 -11.93 -0.20 -25.61
N PRO A 72 -12.50 0.77 -26.33
CA PRO A 72 -12.29 1.09 -27.75
C PRO A 72 -11.10 2.02 -28.02
N PHE A 73 -10.29 2.37 -27.00
CA PHE A 73 -9.22 3.36 -27.15
C PHE A 73 -7.97 2.80 -27.83
N SER A 74 -7.73 1.49 -27.75
CA SER A 74 -6.60 0.81 -28.40
C SER A 74 -6.91 -0.67 -28.57
N GLU A 75 -6.45 -1.26 -29.67
CA GLU A 75 -6.44 -2.71 -29.90
C GLU A 75 -5.27 -3.41 -29.18
N VAL A 76 -4.29 -2.66 -28.70
CA VAL A 76 -3.19 -3.17 -27.88
C VAL A 76 -3.56 -3.09 -26.40
N PRO A 77 -3.43 -4.19 -25.63
CA PRO A 77 -3.69 -4.19 -24.19
C PRO A 77 -2.83 -3.17 -23.43
N TYR A 78 -3.42 -2.51 -22.44
CA TYR A 78 -2.73 -1.58 -21.57
C TYR A 78 -2.07 -2.32 -20.39
N THR A 79 -0.75 -2.52 -20.47
CA THR A 79 0.03 -3.26 -19.45
C THR A 79 1.08 -2.41 -18.73
N HIS A 80 0.86 -1.09 -18.63
CA HIS A 80 1.82 -0.19 -17.99
C HIS A 80 1.97 -0.43 -16.47
N HIS A 81 0.96 -1.03 -15.83
CA HIS A 81 1.02 -1.38 -14.40
C HIS A 81 1.07 -2.89 -14.22
N PRO A 82 1.86 -3.39 -13.24
CA PRO A 82 1.77 -4.76 -12.79
C PRO A 82 0.31 -5.17 -12.44
N PRO A 83 -0.07 -6.42 -12.71
CA PRO A 83 -1.47 -6.78 -12.92
C PRO A 83 -2.33 -6.84 -11.65
N LEU A 84 -1.74 -6.84 -10.45
CA LEU A 84 -2.47 -7.04 -9.20
C LEU A 84 -3.56 -5.98 -9.00
N LEU A 85 -3.31 -4.74 -9.41
CA LEU A 85 -4.29 -3.66 -9.22
C LEU A 85 -5.57 -3.95 -10.01
N THR A 86 -5.43 -4.34 -11.28
CA THR A 86 -6.55 -4.76 -12.10
C THR A 86 -7.25 -5.98 -11.51
N PHE A 87 -6.51 -7.01 -11.09
CA PHE A 87 -7.10 -8.19 -10.46
C PHE A 87 -7.88 -7.87 -9.19
N LEU A 88 -7.40 -6.94 -8.36
CA LEU A 88 -8.12 -6.51 -7.16
C LEU A 88 -9.46 -5.85 -7.51
N HIS A 89 -9.48 -5.00 -8.54
CA HIS A 89 -10.73 -4.42 -9.05
C HIS A 89 -11.67 -5.49 -9.62
N LEU A 90 -11.14 -6.50 -10.34
CA LEU A 90 -11.93 -7.62 -10.82
C LEU A 90 -12.55 -8.44 -9.69
N VAL A 91 -11.77 -8.78 -8.65
CA VAL A 91 -12.26 -9.52 -7.47
C VAL A 91 -13.35 -8.71 -6.75
N VAL A 92 -13.13 -7.42 -6.51
CA VAL A 92 -14.16 -6.56 -5.92
C VAL A 92 -15.40 -6.51 -6.78
N SER A 93 -15.25 -6.42 -8.10
CA SER A 93 -16.39 -6.40 -9.02
C SER A 93 -17.20 -7.71 -9.01
N ALA A 94 -16.53 -8.85 -8.83
CA ALA A 94 -17.16 -10.15 -8.72
C ALA A 94 -17.98 -10.30 -7.42
N VAL A 95 -17.49 -9.73 -6.31
CA VAL A 95 -18.09 -9.90 -4.98
C VAL A 95 -19.12 -8.82 -4.65
N ALA A 96 -18.87 -7.58 -5.06
CA ALA A 96 -19.65 -6.40 -4.68
C ALA A 96 -20.36 -5.73 -5.87
N GLY A 97 -20.30 -6.35 -7.06
CA GLY A 97 -20.90 -5.83 -8.29
C GLY A 97 -20.03 -4.80 -9.01
N GLN A 98 -20.48 -4.39 -10.19
CA GLN A 98 -19.79 -3.39 -11.02
C GLN A 98 -20.37 -2.00 -10.75
N GLY A 99 -19.50 -0.99 -10.71
CA GLY A 99 -19.92 0.39 -10.53
C GLY A 99 -18.78 1.30 -10.07
N LEU A 100 -19.04 2.61 -10.19
CA LEU A 100 -18.08 3.64 -9.83
C LEU A 100 -17.69 3.57 -8.35
N SER A 101 -18.66 3.33 -7.46
CA SER A 101 -18.40 3.24 -6.03
C SER A 101 -17.51 2.04 -5.68
N GLN A 102 -17.70 0.89 -6.35
CA GLN A 102 -16.86 -0.30 -6.15
C GLN A 102 -15.42 -0.08 -6.61
N VAL A 103 -15.21 0.62 -7.73
CA VAL A 103 -13.85 0.97 -8.19
C VAL A 103 -13.20 1.99 -7.25
N LYS A 104 -13.95 2.99 -6.78
CA LYS A 104 -13.43 4.00 -5.86
C LYS A 104 -13.14 3.46 -4.46
N VAL A 105 -14.01 2.61 -3.90
CA VAL A 105 -13.94 2.23 -2.49
C VAL A 105 -12.65 1.50 -2.17
N ILE A 106 -12.20 0.59 -3.05
CA ILE A 106 -10.95 -0.12 -2.82
C ILE A 106 -9.74 0.81 -2.85
N SER A 107 -9.69 1.75 -3.80
CA SER A 107 -8.62 2.75 -3.90
C SER A 107 -8.60 3.68 -2.70
N TYR A 108 -9.76 4.16 -2.27
CA TYR A 108 -9.91 5.06 -1.13
C TYR A 108 -9.58 4.37 0.19
N LEU A 109 -10.03 3.13 0.39
CA LEU A 109 -9.69 2.33 1.57
C LEU A 109 -8.19 2.03 1.62
N ALA A 110 -7.58 1.71 0.48
CA ALA A 110 -6.13 1.55 0.40
C ALA A 110 -5.43 2.87 0.74
N GLY A 111 -5.91 3.98 0.18
CA GLY A 111 -5.44 5.34 0.44
C GLY A 111 -5.46 5.71 1.92
N LEU A 112 -6.61 5.54 2.57
CA LEU A 112 -6.75 5.71 4.01
C LEU A 112 -5.76 4.79 4.75
N SER A 113 -5.73 3.51 4.41
CA SER A 113 -4.85 2.53 5.06
C SER A 113 -3.35 2.84 4.95
N THR A 114 -2.91 3.67 3.99
CA THR A 114 -1.51 4.11 3.92
C THR A 114 -1.09 4.97 5.13
N VAL A 115 -2.01 5.71 5.76
CA VAL A 115 -1.70 6.55 6.94
C VAL A 115 -1.23 5.71 8.14
N PRO A 116 -2.01 4.73 8.65
CA PRO A 116 -1.52 3.87 9.72
C PRO A 116 -0.36 2.98 9.28
N ALA A 117 -0.28 2.59 8.00
CA ALA A 117 0.84 1.80 7.49
C ALA A 117 2.16 2.58 7.54
N LEU A 118 2.17 3.86 7.13
CA LEU A 118 3.35 4.73 7.22
C LEU A 118 3.79 4.93 8.68
N TRP A 119 2.83 5.21 9.56
CA TRP A 119 3.12 5.36 10.99
C TRP A 119 3.72 4.07 11.57
N TRP A 120 3.14 2.92 11.23
CA TRP A 120 3.64 1.60 11.64
C TRP A 120 5.04 1.33 11.11
N VAL A 121 5.31 1.57 9.83
CA VAL A 121 6.65 1.43 9.24
C VAL A 121 7.63 2.37 9.93
N GLY A 122 7.29 3.64 10.14
CA GLY A 122 8.14 4.60 10.85
C GLY A 122 8.53 4.10 12.25
N CYS A 123 7.57 3.59 13.01
CA CYS A 123 7.86 3.00 14.32
C CYS A 123 8.78 1.76 14.22
N ARG A 124 8.62 0.94 13.17
CA ARG A 124 9.48 -0.23 12.92
C ARG A 124 10.91 0.13 12.53
N LEU A 125 11.09 1.27 11.87
CA LEU A 125 12.41 1.83 11.54
C LEU A 125 13.12 2.45 12.77
N GLY A 126 12.50 2.43 13.95
CA GLY A 126 13.09 2.90 15.21
C GLY A 126 12.71 4.33 15.58
N PHE A 127 11.85 5.00 14.80
CA PHE A 127 11.34 6.30 15.19
C PHE A 127 10.37 6.20 16.38
N ARG A 128 10.39 7.22 17.24
CA ARG A 128 9.40 7.36 18.31
C ARG A 128 8.00 7.58 17.71
N ALA A 129 6.97 7.10 18.43
CA ALA A 129 5.61 7.03 17.92
C ALA A 129 5.03 8.40 17.53
N LEU A 130 5.13 9.42 18.40
CA LEU A 130 4.61 10.76 18.12
C LEU A 130 5.39 11.48 17.01
N PRO A 131 6.73 11.53 16.99
CA PRO A 131 7.46 12.07 15.84
C PRO A 131 7.11 11.40 14.52
N ALA A 132 6.95 10.07 14.50
CA ALA A 132 6.50 9.35 13.30
C ALA A 132 5.09 9.79 12.88
N ALA A 133 4.15 9.93 13.83
CA ALA A 133 2.80 10.39 13.54
C ALA A 133 2.76 11.85 13.05
N VAL A 134 3.60 12.73 13.60
CA VAL A 134 3.76 14.12 13.14
C VAL A 134 4.34 14.18 11.74
N ALA A 135 5.34 13.34 11.41
CA ALA A 135 5.87 13.25 10.05
C ALA A 135 4.81 12.80 9.05
N VAL A 136 3.96 11.82 9.43
CA VAL A 136 2.80 11.42 8.61
C VAL A 136 1.82 12.58 8.45
N ALA A 137 1.50 13.31 9.51
CA ALA A 137 0.63 14.50 9.44
C ALA A 137 1.19 15.57 8.48
N ALA A 138 2.48 15.85 8.56
CA ALA A 138 3.16 16.81 7.69
C ALA A 138 3.10 16.38 6.22
N MET A 139 3.29 15.09 5.94
CA MET A 139 3.16 14.54 4.59
C MET A 139 1.71 14.62 4.08
N VAL A 140 0.72 14.31 4.92
CA VAL A 140 -0.73 14.42 4.59
C VAL A 140 -1.12 15.87 4.28
N ALA A 141 -0.47 16.85 4.89
CA ALA A 141 -0.70 18.26 4.63
C ALA A 141 -0.16 18.74 3.27
N THR A 142 0.64 17.93 2.56
CA THR A 142 1.20 18.31 1.25
C THR A 142 0.13 18.25 0.14
N PRO A 143 0.18 19.14 -0.88
CA PRO A 143 -0.71 19.06 -2.03
C PRO A 143 -0.63 17.72 -2.77
N TRP A 144 0.56 17.10 -2.78
CA TRP A 144 0.78 15.79 -3.38
C TRP A 144 -0.15 14.72 -2.79
N TRP A 145 -0.31 14.70 -1.46
CA TRP A 145 -1.20 13.75 -0.81
C TRP A 145 -2.66 13.91 -1.26
N TRP A 146 -3.12 15.13 -1.49
CA TRP A 146 -4.51 15.38 -1.91
C TRP A 146 -4.79 14.96 -3.36
N VAL A 147 -3.75 14.89 -4.19
CA VAL A 147 -3.83 14.38 -5.57
C VAL A 147 -3.73 12.85 -5.61
N TYR A 148 -2.77 12.26 -4.90
CA TYR A 148 -2.42 10.84 -5.05
C TYR A 148 -2.90 9.94 -3.91
N GLY A 149 -3.13 10.48 -2.71
CA GLY A 149 -3.43 9.70 -1.50
C GLY A 149 -4.69 8.85 -1.60
N ARG A 150 -5.63 9.22 -2.48
CA ARG A 150 -6.87 8.46 -2.77
C ARG A 150 -6.64 7.22 -3.64
N LEU A 151 -5.46 7.08 -4.26
CA LEU A 151 -5.06 5.99 -5.14
C LEU A 151 -4.05 5.08 -4.45
N GLY A 152 -4.29 4.74 -3.17
CA GLY A 152 -3.29 4.10 -2.31
C GLY A 152 -2.84 2.71 -2.72
N LEU A 153 -3.53 2.06 -3.67
CA LEU A 153 -3.25 0.69 -4.12
C LEU A 153 -1.84 0.52 -4.70
N GLY A 154 -1.29 1.54 -5.35
CA GLY A 154 0.08 1.49 -5.88
C GLY A 154 1.18 1.62 -4.81
N PHE A 155 0.83 2.08 -3.59
CA PHE A 155 1.79 2.41 -2.54
C PHE A 155 1.66 1.54 -1.29
N LEU A 156 0.44 1.23 -0.86
CA LEU A 156 0.19 0.42 0.34
C LEU A 156 0.92 -0.93 0.34
N PRO A 157 0.91 -1.73 -0.76
CA PRO A 157 1.65 -2.99 -0.79
C PRO A 157 3.15 -2.83 -0.50
N ASN A 158 3.76 -1.73 -0.95
CA ASN A 158 5.17 -1.42 -0.70
C ASN A 158 5.43 -1.19 0.79
N LEU A 159 4.55 -0.47 1.49
CA LEU A 159 4.67 -0.26 2.93
C LEU A 159 4.54 -1.56 3.73
N VAL A 160 3.58 -2.41 3.34
CA VAL A 160 3.41 -3.74 3.96
C VAL A 160 4.65 -4.60 3.72
N MET A 161 5.19 -4.62 2.50
CA MET A 161 6.45 -5.31 2.20
C MET A 161 7.60 -4.80 3.10
N ILE A 162 7.82 -3.49 3.15
CA ILE A 162 8.90 -2.90 3.96
C ILE A 162 8.78 -3.35 5.41
N GLY A 163 7.61 -3.15 6.03
CA GLY A 163 7.46 -3.48 7.46
C GLY A 163 7.48 -4.98 7.77
N THR A 164 7.02 -5.85 6.85
CA THR A 164 7.11 -7.31 7.03
C THR A 164 8.54 -7.82 6.87
N VAL A 165 9.30 -7.33 5.88
CA VAL A 165 10.73 -7.63 5.73
C VAL A 165 11.52 -7.14 6.96
N TRP A 166 11.24 -5.93 7.44
CA TRP A 166 11.86 -5.39 8.64
C TRP A 166 11.53 -6.23 9.90
N ALA A 167 10.31 -6.76 9.99
CA ALA A 167 9.92 -7.65 11.08
C ALA A 167 10.69 -8.98 11.08
N VAL A 168 11.14 -9.47 9.91
CA VAL A 168 12.02 -10.64 9.80
C VAL A 168 13.43 -10.31 10.29
N ALA A 169 13.94 -9.11 10.02
CA ALA A 169 15.24 -8.66 10.52
C ALA A 169 15.29 -8.65 12.07
N GLY A 170 14.22 -8.17 12.72
CA GLY A 170 14.10 -8.19 14.18
C GLY A 170 13.75 -9.57 14.78
N GLY A 171 13.66 -10.63 13.98
CA GLY A 171 13.39 -11.99 14.44
C GLY A 171 12.68 -12.82 13.38
N SER A 172 13.33 -13.89 12.94
CA SER A 172 12.84 -14.76 11.88
C SER A 172 12.04 -15.92 12.45
N THR A 173 10.74 -15.95 12.12
CA THR A 173 9.88 -17.13 12.30
C THR A 173 9.31 -17.52 10.94
N PRO A 174 8.93 -18.80 10.71
CA PRO A 174 8.39 -19.24 9.43
C PRO A 174 7.19 -18.39 8.97
N ARG A 175 6.31 -18.02 9.91
CA ARG A 175 5.16 -17.14 9.66
C ARG A 175 5.58 -15.74 9.18
N ARG A 176 6.58 -15.12 9.81
CA ARG A 176 7.06 -13.77 9.42
C ARG A 176 7.71 -13.80 8.04
N VAL A 177 8.48 -14.85 7.74
CA VAL A 177 9.09 -15.04 6.42
C VAL A 177 8.01 -15.22 5.36
N CYS A 178 7.01 -16.08 5.60
CA CYS A 178 5.88 -16.26 4.69
C CYS A 178 5.14 -14.94 4.42
N LEU A 179 4.82 -14.17 5.47
CA LEU A 179 4.19 -12.85 5.31
C LEU A 179 5.06 -11.89 4.50
N ALA A 180 6.38 -11.86 4.72
CA ALA A 180 7.30 -11.02 3.96
C ALA A 180 7.37 -11.42 2.49
N VAL A 181 7.38 -12.73 2.18
CA VAL A 181 7.34 -13.24 0.81
C VAL A 181 6.04 -12.84 0.12
N VAL A 182 4.89 -13.08 0.75
CA VAL A 182 3.58 -12.73 0.20
C VAL A 182 3.45 -11.22 -0.01
N ALA A 183 3.88 -10.41 0.96
CA ALA A 183 3.87 -8.95 0.84
C ALA A 183 4.81 -8.45 -0.27
N SER A 184 5.99 -9.08 -0.43
CA SER A 184 6.92 -8.75 -1.52
C SER A 184 6.32 -9.08 -2.87
N PHE A 185 5.73 -10.27 -3.03
CA PHE A 185 5.03 -10.65 -4.24
C PHE A 185 3.91 -9.66 -4.56
N ALA A 186 3.08 -9.31 -3.58
CA ALA A 186 2.01 -8.33 -3.76
C ALA A 186 2.55 -6.95 -4.16
N ALA A 187 3.65 -6.48 -3.56
CA ALA A 187 4.25 -5.19 -3.90
C ALA A 187 4.80 -5.15 -5.33
N VAL A 188 5.51 -6.21 -5.74
CA VAL A 188 6.03 -6.39 -7.10
C VAL A 188 4.89 -6.47 -8.11
N ALA A 189 3.86 -7.27 -7.81
CA ALA A 189 2.71 -7.45 -8.69
C ALA A 189 1.77 -6.23 -8.72
N ALA A 190 1.90 -5.27 -7.81
CA ALA A 190 1.12 -4.03 -7.78
C ALA A 190 1.84 -2.81 -8.39
N SER A 191 3.18 -2.81 -8.42
CA SER A 191 3.90 -1.56 -8.71
C SER A 191 5.34 -1.76 -9.18
N TRP A 192 5.81 -0.85 -10.04
CA TRP A 192 7.23 -0.75 -10.41
C TRP A 192 8.12 -0.45 -9.21
N HIS A 193 7.64 0.34 -8.24
CA HIS A 193 8.35 0.55 -6.98
C HIS A 193 8.66 -0.77 -6.28
N GLY A 194 7.69 -1.69 -6.23
CA GLY A 194 7.89 -3.02 -5.64
C GLY A 194 8.92 -3.84 -6.39
N VAL A 195 8.90 -3.80 -7.73
CA VAL A 195 9.90 -4.48 -8.59
C VAL A 195 11.33 -4.05 -8.22
N PHE A 196 11.56 -2.77 -7.97
CA PHE A 196 12.90 -2.26 -7.61
C PHE A 196 13.23 -2.39 -6.12
N LEU A 197 12.25 -2.16 -5.23
CA LEU A 197 12.47 -2.15 -3.79
C LEU A 197 12.61 -3.56 -3.20
N ALA A 198 11.87 -4.54 -3.71
CA ALA A 198 11.92 -5.91 -3.16
C ALA A 198 13.35 -6.49 -3.18
N PRO A 199 14.08 -6.53 -4.32
CA PRO A 199 15.45 -7.05 -4.35
C PRO A 199 16.37 -6.34 -3.34
N LEU A 200 16.28 -5.00 -3.25
CA LEU A 200 17.11 -4.21 -2.34
C LEU A 200 16.84 -4.54 -0.87
N LEU A 201 15.56 -4.67 -0.49
CA LEU A 201 15.16 -5.04 0.87
C LEU A 201 15.58 -6.48 1.23
N TRP A 202 15.47 -7.41 0.29
CA TRP A 202 15.89 -8.81 0.50
C TRP A 202 17.41 -8.94 0.60
N LEU A 203 18.17 -8.19 -0.20
CA LEU A 203 19.64 -8.11 -0.10
C LEU A 203 20.08 -7.47 1.22
N TRP A 204 19.42 -6.39 1.63
CA TRP A 204 19.66 -5.77 2.94
C TRP A 204 19.39 -6.76 4.09
N LEU A 205 18.25 -7.46 4.06
CA LEU A 205 17.90 -8.46 5.07
C LEU A 205 18.93 -9.58 5.12
N TRP A 206 19.36 -10.08 3.95
CA TRP A 206 20.40 -11.11 3.87
C TRP A 206 21.70 -10.63 4.51
N ARG A 207 22.13 -9.39 4.22
CA ARG A 207 23.33 -8.81 4.83
C ARG A 207 23.21 -8.66 6.35
N CYS A 208 22.09 -8.16 6.87
CA CYS A 208 21.86 -8.06 8.30
C CYS A 208 21.97 -9.43 8.99
N ARG A 209 21.33 -10.46 8.43
CA ARG A 209 21.30 -11.80 9.02
C ARG A 209 22.62 -12.56 8.88
N ALA A 210 23.40 -12.29 7.83
CA ALA A 210 24.75 -12.82 7.68
C ALA A 210 25.68 -12.23 8.74
N LEU A 211 25.59 -10.92 8.99
CA LEU A 211 26.33 -10.26 10.06
C LEU A 211 25.96 -10.83 11.44
N ASP A 212 24.68 -11.07 11.72
CA ASP A 212 24.24 -11.70 12.98
C ASP A 212 24.93 -13.05 13.20
N ARG A 213 25.00 -13.89 12.16
CA ARG A 213 25.65 -15.21 12.24
C ARG A 213 27.15 -15.10 12.49
N VAL A 214 27.83 -14.17 11.84
CA VAL A 214 29.27 -13.94 12.02
C VAL A 214 29.57 -13.42 13.43
N VAL A 215 28.79 -12.45 13.92
CA VAL A 215 28.96 -11.90 15.27
C VAL A 215 28.75 -12.96 16.34
N VAL A 216 27.74 -13.83 16.18
CA VAL A 216 27.52 -14.97 17.09
C VAL A 216 28.69 -15.97 17.03
N ALA A 217 29.22 -16.26 15.84
CA ALA A 217 30.34 -17.18 15.68
C ALA A 217 31.66 -16.64 16.29
N VAL A 218 31.92 -15.32 16.19
CA VAL A 218 33.15 -14.69 16.71
C VAL A 218 33.03 -14.35 18.20
N GLY A 219 31.86 -13.90 18.68
CA GLY A 219 31.65 -13.55 20.09
C GLY A 219 31.35 -14.75 21.01
N GLY A 220 31.13 -15.94 20.44
CA GLY A 220 30.99 -17.20 21.17
C GLY A 220 32.26 -18.06 21.23
N ALA A 221 33.36 -17.59 20.63
CA ALA A 221 34.70 -18.17 20.70
C ALA A 221 35.55 -17.43 21.74
#